data_AF-A0A953EGN3-F1
#
_entry.id   AF-A0A953EGN3-F1
#
_cell.length_a   1.000
_cell.length_b   1.000
_cell.length_c   1.000
_cell.angle_alpha   90.00
_cell.angle_beta   90.00
_cell.angle_gamma   90.00
#
_symmetry.space_group_name_H-M   'P 1'
#
loop_
_entity.id
_entity.type
_entity.pdbx_description
1 polymer ?
#
loop_
_entity_poly.entity_id
_entity_poly.type
_entity_poly.pdbx_seq_one_letter_code
_entity_poly.pdbx_strand_id
1 'polypeptide(L)' 'MSDPRRASGAAPLRATARLQFHEGFTLDDAVPLVPYLARLGISHLYASPILKARPG' A
#
# COMPACT_ATOMS: atom_id res chain seq x y z
N MET A 1 -23.64 -23.43 -4.31
CA MET A 1 -24.05 -22.08 -4.74
C MET A 1 -22.79 -21.22 -4.73
N SER A 2 -22.03 -21.27 -5.82
CA SER A 2 -20.72 -20.65 -5.95
C SER A 2 -20.78 -19.71 -7.15
N ASP A 3 -20.55 -18.42 -6.93
CA ASP A 3 -19.60 -17.57 -7.67
C ASP A 3 -19.92 -16.07 -7.47
N PRO A 4 -18.97 -15.29 -6.94
CA PRO A 4 -18.89 -13.90 -7.35
C PRO A 4 -17.44 -13.59 -7.73
N ARG A 5 -17.10 -13.71 -9.03
CA ARG A 5 -15.91 -13.12 -9.65
C ARG A 5 -14.61 -13.44 -8.90
N ARG A 6 -13.84 -14.41 -9.41
CA ARG A 6 -12.41 -14.57 -9.04
C ARG A 6 -11.68 -13.21 -8.97
N ALA A 7 -11.61 -12.60 -7.79
CA ALA A 7 -10.61 -11.62 -7.46
C ALA A 7 -9.33 -12.41 -7.21
N SER A 8 -8.44 -12.40 -8.19
CA SER A 8 -7.13 -13.03 -8.11
C SER A 8 -6.40 -12.60 -6.84
N GLY A 9 -6.18 -13.50 -5.87
CA GLY A 9 -5.16 -13.44 -4.83
C GLY A 9 -5.12 -12.26 -3.85
N ALA A 10 -5.99 -11.24 -3.98
CA ALA A 10 -5.93 -10.03 -3.17
C ALA A 10 -6.82 -10.17 -1.92
N ALA A 11 -6.25 -9.87 -0.75
CA ALA A 11 -6.99 -9.81 0.50
C ALA A 11 -8.18 -8.84 0.37
N PRO A 12 -9.31 -9.10 1.07
CA PRO A 12 -10.43 -8.17 1.06
C PRO A 12 -10.00 -6.78 1.51
N LEU A 13 -10.48 -5.74 0.83
CA LEU A 13 -10.18 -4.36 1.16
C LEU A 13 -10.91 -3.97 2.45
N ARG A 14 -10.15 -3.76 3.53
CA ARG A 14 -10.64 -3.45 4.88
C ARG A 14 -10.34 -2.02 5.29
N ALA A 15 -9.09 -1.63 5.16
CA ALA A 15 -8.58 -0.30 5.51
C ALA A 15 -7.38 0.05 4.62
N THR A 16 -7.30 1.33 4.27
CA THR A 16 -6.21 1.91 3.48
C THR A 16 -5.37 2.87 4.33
N ALA A 17 -4.04 2.86 4.14
CA ALA A 17 -3.16 3.89 4.69
C ALA A 17 -2.46 4.61 3.53
N ARG A 18 -2.51 5.94 3.54
CA ARG A 18 -1.86 6.76 2.51
C ARG A 18 -0.40 6.99 2.87
N LEU A 19 0.51 6.61 1.97
CA LEU A 19 1.94 6.86 2.11
C LEU A 19 2.39 7.89 1.06
N GLN A 20 3.08 8.92 1.52
CA GLN A 20 3.59 9.99 0.68
C GLN A 20 5.08 9.77 0.45
N PHE A 21 5.42 9.19 -0.70
CA PHE A 21 6.82 9.00 -1.10
C PHE A 21 7.40 10.30 -1.64
N HIS A 22 8.61 10.61 -1.20
CA HIS A 22 9.44 11.74 -1.62
C HIS A 22 10.90 11.46 -1.25
N GLU A 23 11.82 12.41 -1.50
CA GLU A 23 13.26 12.22 -1.27
C GLU A 23 13.64 11.82 0.17
N GLY A 24 12.83 12.20 1.16
CA GLY A 24 13.04 11.90 2.58
C GLY A 24 12.23 10.73 3.11
N PHE A 25 11.44 10.07 2.25
CA PHE A 25 10.67 8.88 2.57
C PHE A 25 10.49 8.04 1.32
N THR A 26 11.39 7.10 1.13
CA THR A 26 11.49 6.22 -0.04
C THR A 26 10.62 4.97 0.11
N LEU A 27 10.56 4.15 -0.95
CA LEU A 27 9.93 2.84 -0.88
C LEU A 27 10.61 1.92 0.15
N ASP A 28 11.94 1.99 0.23
CA ASP A 28 12.72 1.20 1.18
C ASP A 28 12.46 1.63 2.62
N ASP A 29 12.27 2.93 2.87
CA ASP A 29 11.89 3.46 4.19
C ASP A 29 10.51 2.98 4.65
N ALA A 30 9.62 2.62 3.71
CA ALA A 30 8.31 2.09 4.03
C ALA A 30 8.32 0.59 4.38
N VAL A 31 9.31 -0.18 3.91
CA VAL A 31 9.37 -1.64 4.14
C VAL A 31 9.33 -2.00 5.63
N PRO A 32 10.12 -1.38 6.52
CA PRO A 32 10.06 -1.66 7.96
C PRO A 32 8.71 -1.33 8.61
N LEU A 33 7.90 -0.46 8.00
CA LEU A 33 6.58 -0.08 8.53
C LEU A 33 5.49 -1.08 8.17
N VAL A 34 5.69 -1.90 7.13
CA VAL A 34 4.67 -2.85 6.64
C VAL A 34 4.18 -3.80 7.74
N PRO A 35 5.03 -4.44 8.56
CA PRO A 35 4.56 -5.33 9.63
C PRO A 35 3.73 -4.60 10.69
N TYR A 36 4.09 -3.35 11.01
CA TYR A 36 3.35 -2.53 11.95
C TYR A 36 1.97 -2.16 11.40
N LEU A 37 1.90 -1.69 10.16
CA LEU A 37 0.65 -1.32 9.49
C LEU A 37 -0.30 -2.52 9.36
N ALA A 38 0.24 -3.71 9.07
CA ALA A 38 -0.52 -4.95 9.04
C ALA A 38 -1.11 -5.30 10.42
N ARG A 39 -0.31 -5.17 11.50
CA ARG A 39 -0.78 -5.39 12.89
C ARG A 39 -1.84 -4.38 13.32
N LEU A 40 -1.77 -3.15 12.82
CA LEU A 40 -2.78 -2.12 13.04
C LEU A 40 -4.10 -2.42 12.30
N GLY A 41 -4.10 -3.37 11.35
CA GLY A 41 -5.28 -3.77 10.59
C GLY A 41 -5.38 -3.11 9.20
N ILE A 42 -4.36 -2.37 8.77
CA ILE A 42 -4.29 -1.83 7.42
C ILE A 42 -4.13 -2.99 6.43
N SER A 43 -4.96 -2.98 5.39
CA SER A 43 -4.98 -4.03 4.36
C SER A 43 -4.31 -3.62 3.06
N HIS A 44 -4.34 -2.32 2.74
CA HIS A 44 -3.88 -1.78 1.46
C HIS A 44 -3.15 -0.47 1.70
N LEU A 45 -2.07 -0.23 0.95
CA LEU A 45 -1.36 1.04 0.96
C LEU A 45 -1.78 1.84 -0.25
N TYR A 46 -2.17 3.09 -0.04
CA TYR A 46 -2.41 4.06 -1.10
C TYR A 46 -1.17 4.94 -1.26
N ALA A 47 -0.33 4.59 -2.24
CA ALA A 47 0.91 5.31 -2.53
C ALA A 47 0.66 6.63 -3.28
N SER A 48 1.51 7.63 -3.05
CA SER A 48 1.69 8.75 -3.99
C SER A 48 2.18 8.25 -5.36
N PRO A 49 2.10 9.05 -6.43
CA PRO A 49 2.60 8.65 -7.75
C PRO A 49 4.07 8.21 -7.70
N ILE A 50 4.36 6.99 -8.17
CA ILE A 50 5.70 6.38 -8.12
C ILE A 50 6.47 6.45 -9.45
N LEU A 51 5.89 7.09 -10.47
CA LEU A 51 6.58 7.33 -11.73
C LEU A 51 7.61 8.45 -11.56
N LYS A 52 8.62 8.49 -12.46
CA LYS A 52 9.69 9.49 -12.42
C LYS A 52 9.12 10.92 -12.42
N ALA A 53 9.27 11.60 -11.29
CA ALA A 53 8.93 13.00 -11.13
C ALA A 53 10.05 13.92 -11.63
N ARG A 54 9.76 15.22 -11.76
CA ARG A 54 10.82 16.23 -11.88
C ARG A 54 11.56 16.36 -10.53
N PRO A 55 12.85 16.71 -10.51
CA PRO A 55 13.53 17.06 -9.27
C PRO A 55 12.83 18.24 -8.57
N GLY A 56 12.65 18.14 -7.25
CA GLY A 56 11.95 19.13 -6.41
C GLY A 56 10.57 18.64 -5.99
#